data_AF-A0A5A9XC97-F1
#
_entry.id   AF-A0A5A9XC97-F1
#
_cell.length_a   1.000
_cell.length_b   1.000
_cell.length_c   1.000
_cell.angle_alpha   90.00
_cell.angle_beta   90.00
_cell.angle_gamma   90.00
#
_symmetry.space_group_name_H-M   'P 1'
#
loop_
_entity.id
_entity.type
_entity.pdbx_description
1 polymer ?
#
loop_
_entity_poly.entity_id
_entity_poly.type
_entity_poly.pdbx_seq_one_letter_code
_entity_poly.pdbx_strand_id
1 'polypeptide(L)'
;MALFPDKPQSEVRSMSFDGHELSFSMTSVSVGDTLFAVAHAPLPDAMRKDVDLRQRFAQSVITSLYQNLGQPVPDGLPAYGKAFVVEGTPQSEPVRLQASVWLTEYVLAEGLIMGPASSFPQAEADEFLRGIKPAE
;
A
#
# COMPACT_ATOMS: atom_id res chain seq x y z
N MET A 1 -6.48 20.09 26.07
CA MET A 1 -7.15 18.78 25.95
C MET A 1 -6.30 17.94 25.01
N ALA A 2 -5.77 16.80 25.45
CA ALA A 2 -5.00 15.92 24.57
C ALA A 2 -5.99 15.04 23.79
N LEU A 3 -6.01 15.17 22.47
CA LEU A 3 -6.75 14.26 21.59
C LEU A 3 -5.82 13.08 21.30
N PHE A 4 -6.20 11.89 21.76
CA PHE A 4 -5.48 10.68 21.40
C PHE A 4 -5.78 10.36 19.93
N PRO A 5 -4.76 10.00 19.12
CA PRO A 5 -4.99 9.53 17.76
C PRO A 5 -5.89 8.29 17.80
N ASP A 6 -6.64 8.08 16.72
CA ASP A 6 -7.59 6.97 16.62
C ASP A 6 -6.91 5.62 16.85
N LYS A 7 -7.66 4.60 17.27
CA LYS A 7 -7.10 3.26 17.48
C LYS A 7 -6.93 2.56 16.13
N PRO A 8 -5.79 1.91 15.87
CA PRO A 8 -5.61 1.13 14.66
C PRO A 8 -6.74 0.11 14.47
N GLN A 9 -7.33 0.11 13.29
CA GLN A 9 -8.34 -0.87 12.87
C GLN A 9 -7.69 -1.88 11.94
N SER A 10 -8.08 -3.15 12.05
CA SER A 10 -7.61 -4.21 11.16
C SER A 10 -8.76 -4.84 10.40
N GLU A 11 -8.59 -4.98 9.09
CA GLU A 11 -9.54 -5.62 8.20
C GLU A 11 -8.82 -6.72 7.42
N VAL A 12 -9.51 -7.84 7.19
CA VAL A 12 -9.04 -8.92 6.33
C VAL A 12 -9.97 -9.03 5.13
N ARG A 13 -9.40 -9.00 3.93
CA ARG A 13 -10.12 -9.16 2.67
C ARG A 13 -9.55 -10.35 1.91
N SER A 14 -10.43 -11.16 1.34
CA SER A 14 -10.03 -12.19 0.39
C SER A 14 -10.05 -11.61 -1.02
N MET A 15 -9.07 -11.98 -1.84
CA MET A 15 -9.05 -11.68 -3.27
C MET A 15 -8.48 -12.87 -4.04
N SER A 16 -8.87 -13.01 -5.30
CA SER A 16 -8.27 -13.97 -6.21
C SER A 16 -7.31 -13.28 -7.18
N PHE A 17 -6.15 -13.90 -7.42
CA PHE A 17 -5.20 -13.47 -8.43
C PHE A 17 -4.67 -14.69 -9.18
N ASP A 18 -4.83 -14.69 -10.51
CA ASP A 18 -4.38 -15.78 -11.39
C ASP A 18 -4.84 -17.18 -10.93
N GLY A 19 -6.06 -17.28 -10.41
CA GLY A 19 -6.64 -18.53 -9.88
C GLY A 19 -6.22 -18.90 -8.46
N HIS A 20 -5.44 -18.07 -7.77
CA HIS A 20 -5.03 -18.27 -6.38
C HIS A 20 -5.80 -17.35 -5.44
N GLU A 21 -6.36 -17.92 -4.37
CA GLU A 21 -6.94 -17.15 -3.26
C GLU A 21 -5.83 -16.56 -2.39
N LEU A 22 -5.96 -15.27 -2.08
CA LEU A 22 -5.05 -14.48 -1.28
C LEU A 22 -5.85 -13.79 -0.18
N SER A 23 -5.26 -13.74 1.01
CA SER A 23 -5.81 -12.98 2.13
C SER A 23 -4.94 -11.75 2.36
N PHE A 24 -5.53 -10.58 2.15
CA PHE A 24 -4.93 -9.30 2.48
C PHE A 24 -5.41 -8.86 3.85
N SER A 25 -4.48 -8.73 4.78
CA SER A 25 -4.73 -8.09 6.07
C SER A 25 -4.24 -6.66 5.99
N MET A 26 -5.07 -5.69 6.37
CA MET A 26 -4.71 -4.28 6.40
C MET A 26 -4.98 -3.72 7.78
N THR A 27 -3.98 -3.10 8.38
CA THR A 27 -4.09 -2.33 9.62
C THR A 27 -3.94 -0.85 9.28
N SER A 28 -4.88 -0.03 9.70
CA SER A 28 -4.89 1.41 9.40
C SER A 28 -5.33 2.28 10.57
N VAL A 29 -4.93 3.54 10.53
CA VAL A 29 -5.29 4.57 11.50
C VAL A 29 -5.36 5.92 10.81
N SER A 30 -6.31 6.77 11.21
CA SER A 30 -6.40 8.15 10.75
C SER A 30 -5.79 9.11 11.79
N VAL A 31 -4.94 10.02 11.32
CA VAL A 31 -4.37 11.12 12.11
C VAL A 31 -4.74 12.42 11.39
N GLY A 32 -5.71 13.15 11.95
CA GLY A 32 -6.38 14.24 11.22
C GLY A 32 -7.07 13.69 9.97
N ASP A 33 -6.86 14.35 8.83
CA ASP A 33 -7.42 13.95 7.54
C ASP A 33 -6.51 12.98 6.74
N THR A 34 -5.47 12.43 7.39
CA THR A 34 -4.52 11.52 6.75
C THR A 34 -4.66 10.10 7.27
N LEU A 35 -4.90 9.16 6.36
CA LEU A 35 -4.89 7.73 6.60
C LEU A 35 -3.45 7.20 6.52
N PHE A 36 -3.05 6.43 7.52
CA PHE A 36 -1.82 5.62 7.52
C PHE A 36 -2.23 4.15 7.55
N ALA A 37 -1.68 3.33 6.66
CA ALA A 37 -2.01 1.91 6.61
C ALA A 37 -0.80 1.04 6.26
N VAL A 38 -0.78 -0.16 6.84
CA VAL A 38 0.10 -1.26 6.45
C VAL A 38 -0.79 -2.43 6.06
N ALA A 39 -0.57 -2.97 4.86
CA ALA A 39 -1.21 -4.18 4.39
C ALA A 39 -0.17 -5.27 4.14
N HIS A 40 -0.57 -6.53 4.34
CA HIS A 40 0.25 -7.68 4.02
C HIS A 40 -0.58 -8.86 3.53
N ALA A 41 -0.02 -9.57 2.55
CA ALA A 41 -0.60 -10.74 1.93
C ALA A 41 0.42 -11.89 1.93
N PRO A 42 0.27 -12.87 2.84
CA PRO A 42 1.05 -14.10 2.79
C PRO A 42 0.82 -14.81 1.45
N LEU A 43 1.90 -15.13 0.76
CA LEU A 43 1.86 -15.78 -0.53
C LEU A 43 1.56 -17.28 -0.36
N PRO A 44 0.65 -17.87 -1.14
CA PRO A 44 0.43 -19.32 -1.13
C PRO A 44 1.63 -20.05 -1.73
N ASP A 45 1.84 -21.32 -1.35
CA ASP A 45 3.01 -22.11 -1.75
C ASP A 45 3.23 -22.16 -3.27
N ALA A 46 2.15 -22.18 -4.05
CA ALA A 46 2.21 -22.14 -5.51
C ALA A 46 2.90 -20.86 -6.01
N MET A 47 2.57 -19.71 -5.43
CA MET A 47 3.21 -18.43 -5.75
C MET A 47 4.64 -18.36 -5.21
N ARG A 48 4.92 -18.88 -4.00
CA ARG A 48 6.30 -18.86 -3.45
C ARG A 48 7.32 -19.54 -4.36
N LYS A 49 6.90 -20.57 -5.11
CA LYS A 49 7.76 -21.32 -6.03
C LYS A 49 7.83 -20.72 -7.44
N ASP A 50 6.99 -19.74 -7.74
CA ASP A 50 6.90 -19.08 -9.05
C ASP A 50 7.30 -17.61 -8.92
N VAL A 51 8.52 -17.29 -9.34
CA VAL A 51 9.06 -15.93 -9.30
C VAL A 51 8.23 -14.99 -10.18
N ASP A 52 7.87 -15.41 -11.38
CA ASP A 52 7.17 -14.57 -12.36
C ASP A 52 5.75 -14.24 -11.89
N LEU A 53 5.05 -15.23 -11.33
CA LEU A 53 3.72 -15.03 -10.75
C LEU A 53 3.75 -14.04 -9.57
N ARG A 54 4.76 -14.13 -8.69
CA ARG A 54 4.94 -13.15 -7.60
C ARG A 54 5.21 -11.75 -8.10
N GLN A 55 6.06 -11.62 -9.11
CA GLN A 55 6.36 -10.34 -9.73
C GLN A 55 5.10 -9.73 -10.36
N ARG A 56 4.33 -10.50 -11.13
CA ARG A 56 3.06 -10.05 -11.71
C ARG A 56 2.06 -9.62 -10.64
N PHE A 57 1.97 -10.35 -9.53
CA PHE A 57 1.11 -9.98 -8.42
C PHE A 57 1.52 -8.62 -7.82
N ALA A 58 2.80 -8.43 -7.50
CA ALA A 58 3.27 -7.17 -6.95
C ALA A 58 3.09 -5.98 -7.91
N GLN A 59 3.32 -6.19 -9.20
CA GLN A 59 3.05 -5.19 -10.23
C GLN A 59 1.57 -4.85 -10.33
N SER A 60 0.67 -5.84 -10.16
CA SER A 60 -0.78 -5.60 -10.14
C SER A 60 -1.22 -4.76 -8.93
N VAL A 61 -0.60 -4.96 -7.76
CA VAL A 61 -0.85 -4.13 -6.57
C VAL A 61 -0.45 -2.69 -6.84
N ILE A 62 0.78 -2.45 -7.31
CA ILE A 62 1.25 -1.10 -7.64
C ILE A 62 0.33 -0.45 -8.68
N THR A 63 -0.02 -1.19 -9.74
CA THR A 63 -0.95 -0.73 -10.80
C THR A 63 -2.30 -0.30 -10.22
N SER A 64 -2.85 -1.08 -9.29
CA SER A 64 -4.14 -0.76 -8.65
C SER A 64 -4.09 0.56 -7.87
N LEU A 65 -2.96 0.92 -7.27
CA LEU A 65 -2.80 2.18 -6.54
C LEU A 65 -2.89 3.41 -7.45
N TYR A 66 -2.30 3.32 -8.65
CA TYR A 66 -2.47 4.37 -9.67
C TYR A 66 -3.92 4.45 -10.14
N GLN A 67 -4.50 3.30 -10.47
CA GLN A 67 -5.87 3.23 -11.01
C GLN A 67 -6.92 3.71 -10.00
N ASN A 68 -6.76 3.40 -8.71
CA ASN A 68 -7.66 3.85 -7.64
C ASN A 68 -7.68 5.38 -7.51
N LEU A 69 -6.63 6.07 -7.96
CA LEU A 69 -6.54 7.54 -8.00
C LEU A 69 -6.82 8.13 -9.38
N GLY A 70 -7.27 7.30 -10.32
CA GLY A 70 -7.53 7.70 -11.71
C GLY A 70 -6.28 8.14 -12.47
N GLN A 71 -5.10 7.72 -12.02
CA GLN A 71 -3.83 8.08 -12.66
C GLN A 71 -3.41 7.03 -13.69
N PRO A 72 -2.74 7.46 -14.78
CA PRO A 72 -2.10 6.54 -15.70
C PRO A 72 -0.97 5.79 -14.99
N VAL A 73 -0.81 4.52 -15.35
CA VAL A 73 0.26 3.67 -14.85
C VAL A 73 1.53 4.02 -15.63
N PRO A 74 2.67 4.29 -14.96
CA PRO A 74 3.92 4.63 -15.65
C PRO A 74 4.50 3.42 -16.39
N ASP A 75 5.23 3.67 -17.49
CA ASP A 75 5.91 2.61 -18.27
C ASP A 75 6.97 1.85 -17.44
N GLY A 76 7.47 2.47 -16.38
CA GLY A 76 8.36 1.84 -15.39
C GLY A 76 7.75 1.94 -13.99
N LEU A 77 7.38 0.79 -13.43
CA LEU A 77 6.84 0.73 -12.07
C LEU A 77 7.93 1.05 -11.02
N PRO A 78 7.56 1.70 -9.90
CA PRO A 78 8.43 1.90 -8.76
C PRO A 78 9.14 0.61 -8.31
N ALA A 79 10.42 0.74 -7.96
CA ALA A 79 11.18 -0.37 -7.41
C ALA A 79 10.65 -0.79 -6.03
N TYR A 80 10.68 -2.08 -5.72
CA TYR A 80 10.20 -2.57 -4.42
C TYR A 80 10.98 -1.96 -3.26
N GLY A 81 10.25 -1.62 -2.20
CA GLY A 81 10.75 -0.94 -1.01
C GLY A 81 11.18 0.51 -1.23
N LYS A 82 10.96 1.08 -2.42
CA LYS A 82 11.13 2.52 -2.67
C LYS A 82 9.79 3.21 -2.59
N ALA A 83 9.76 4.32 -1.86
CA ALA A 83 8.59 5.16 -1.77
C ALA A 83 8.32 5.84 -3.12
N PHE A 84 7.05 5.92 -3.49
CA PHE A 84 6.55 6.65 -4.64
C PHE A 84 5.29 7.42 -4.28
N VAL A 85 4.98 8.42 -5.09
CA VAL A 85 3.85 9.32 -4.87
C VAL A 85 2.91 9.25 -6.05
N VAL A 86 1.62 9.22 -5.76
CA VAL A 86 0.52 9.32 -6.72
C VAL A 86 -0.41 10.43 -6.24
N GLU A 87 -0.71 11.39 -7.11
CA GLU A 87 -1.68 12.45 -6.82
C GLU A 87 -2.90 12.26 -7.70
N GLY A 88 -4.10 12.44 -7.15
CA GLY A 88 -5.34 12.28 -7.89
C GLY A 88 -6.48 13.06 -7.27
N THR A 89 -7.63 13.03 -7.93
CA THR A 89 -8.83 13.77 -7.50
C THR A 89 -10.07 12.85 -7.54
N PRO A 90 -10.10 11.76 -6.74
CA PRO A 90 -11.12 10.72 -6.85
C PRO A 90 -12.53 11.20 -6.49
N GLN A 91 -12.68 12.28 -5.71
CA GLN A 91 -13.97 12.83 -5.25
C GLN A 91 -13.96 14.36 -5.15
N SER A 92 -13.52 15.06 -6.21
CA SER A 92 -13.45 16.53 -6.31
C SER A 92 -12.39 17.23 -5.45
N GLU A 93 -11.78 16.54 -4.49
CA GLU A 93 -10.66 17.06 -3.69
C GLU A 93 -9.33 16.42 -4.10
N PRO A 94 -8.25 17.21 -4.29
CA PRO A 94 -6.92 16.67 -4.54
C PRO A 94 -6.39 15.90 -3.34
N VAL A 95 -6.07 14.63 -3.57
CA VAL A 95 -5.43 13.77 -2.58
C VAL A 95 -4.04 13.37 -3.06
N ARG A 96 -3.15 13.17 -2.10
CA ARG A 96 -1.83 12.56 -2.30
C ARG A 96 -1.80 11.21 -1.61
N LEU A 97 -1.33 10.22 -2.34
CA LEU A 97 -0.92 8.91 -1.85
C LEU A 97 0.60 8.82 -1.90
N GLN A 98 1.22 8.44 -0.78
CA GLN A 98 2.62 8.01 -0.75
C GLN A 98 2.66 6.55 -0.30
N ALA A 99 3.28 5.69 -1.10
CA ALA A 99 3.27 4.26 -0.85
C ALA A 99 4.65 3.62 -1.05
N SER A 100 4.86 2.46 -0.44
CA SER A 100 5.97 1.54 -0.72
C SER A 100 5.41 0.12 -0.74
N VAL A 101 5.83 -0.66 -1.74
CA VAL A 101 5.46 -2.08 -1.87
C VAL A 101 6.72 -2.92 -1.73
N TRP A 102 6.69 -3.90 -0.84
CA TRP A 102 7.76 -4.85 -0.64
C TRP A 102 7.31 -6.24 -1.06
N LEU A 103 8.22 -6.98 -1.69
CA LEU A 103 8.00 -8.34 -2.12
C LEU A 103 9.14 -9.21 -1.59
N THR A 104 8.80 -10.20 -0.76
CA THR A 104 9.73 -11.23 -0.29
C THR A 104 9.34 -12.60 -0.87
N GLU A 105 10.00 -13.67 -0.41
CA GLU A 105 9.62 -15.02 -0.82
C GLU A 105 8.22 -15.39 -0.32
N TYR A 106 7.85 -14.92 0.87
CA TYR A 106 6.67 -15.38 1.62
C TYR A 106 5.55 -14.37 1.70
N VAL A 107 5.82 -13.08 1.52
CA VAL A 107 4.83 -12.03 1.72
C VAL A 107 4.98 -10.91 0.70
N LEU A 108 3.84 -10.37 0.28
CA LEU A 108 3.77 -9.02 -0.26
C LEU A 108 3.29 -8.09 0.85
N ALA A 109 4.03 -7.02 1.12
CA ALA A 109 3.63 -5.99 2.06
C ALA A 109 3.49 -4.65 1.35
N GLU A 110 2.58 -3.82 1.82
CA GLU A 110 2.32 -2.48 1.33
C GLU A 110 2.22 -1.53 2.52
N GLY A 111 2.86 -0.38 2.43
CA GLY A 111 2.70 0.72 3.35
C GLY A 111 2.20 1.89 2.55
N LEU A 112 1.11 2.52 3.00
CA LEU A 112 0.52 3.65 2.30
C LEU A 112 0.08 4.74 3.26
N ILE A 113 0.20 5.97 2.80
CA ILE A 113 -0.31 7.17 3.45
C ILE A 113 -1.16 7.90 2.42
N MET A 114 -2.40 8.24 2.77
CA MET A 114 -3.31 8.97 1.89
C MET A 114 -3.93 10.14 2.65
N GLY A 115 -3.88 11.33 2.08
CA GLY A 115 -4.48 12.53 2.68
C GLY A 115 -4.61 13.69 1.68
N PRO A 116 -5.09 14.86 2.10
CA PRO A 116 -5.22 16.03 1.24
C PRO A 116 -3.85 16.46 0.70
N ALA A 117 -3.76 16.73 -0.60
CA ALA A 117 -2.48 17.08 -1.22
C ALA A 117 -1.90 18.41 -0.67
N SER A 118 -2.76 19.33 -0.24
CA SER A 118 -2.38 20.64 0.30
C SER A 118 -1.79 20.61 1.70
N SER A 119 -2.08 19.57 2.49
CA SER A 119 -1.67 19.44 3.90
C SER A 119 -1.02 18.10 4.20
N PHE A 120 -0.52 17.40 3.17
CA PHE A 120 0.06 16.07 3.31
C PHE A 120 1.26 16.08 4.28
N PRO A 121 1.26 15.22 5.32
CA PRO A 121 2.30 15.19 6.35
C PRO A 121 3.55 14.46 5.87
N GLN A 122 4.38 15.15 5.08
CA GLN A 122 5.53 14.53 4.38
C GLN A 122 6.53 13.88 5.34
N ALA A 123 6.87 14.53 6.45
CA ALA A 123 7.89 14.04 7.38
C ALA A 123 7.42 12.76 8.09
N GLU A 124 6.18 12.74 8.54
CA GLU A 124 5.53 11.62 9.22
C GLU A 124 5.33 10.44 8.24
N ALA A 125 4.95 10.73 6.99
CA ALA A 125 4.83 9.71 5.96
C ALA A 125 6.18 9.03 5.66
N ASP A 126 7.25 9.82 5.53
CA ASP A 126 8.59 9.30 5.31
C ASP A 126 9.09 8.47 6.51
N GLU A 127 8.82 8.92 7.73
CA GLU A 127 9.16 8.18 8.95
C GLU A 127 8.40 6.87 9.06
N PHE A 128 7.09 6.89 8.80
CA PHE A 128 6.23 5.72 8.82
C PHE A 128 6.74 4.65 7.84
N LEU A 129 7.00 5.01 6.57
CA LEU A 129 7.48 4.06 5.57
C LEU A 129 8.87 3.50 5.90
N ARG A 130 9.76 4.32 6.49
CA ARG A 130 11.08 3.83 6.97
C ARG A 130 10.94 2.84 8.13
N GLY A 131 9.89 2.95 8.94
CA GLY A 131 9.65 2.08 10.08
C GLY A 131 9.16 0.68 9.70
N ILE A 132 8.61 0.51 8.49
CA ILE A 132 8.06 -0.77 8.05
C ILE A 132 9.20 -1.73 7.67
N LYS A 133 9.16 -2.92 8.26
CA LYS A 133 10.04 -4.05 7.95
C LYS A 133 9.17 -5.25 7.61
N PRO A 134 9.05 -5.64 6.33
CA PRO A 134 8.34 -6.84 5.93
C PRO A 134 8.96 -8.08 6.58
N ALA A 135 8.14 -9.10 6.83
CA ALA A 135 8.65 -10.40 7.23
C ALA A 135 9.49 -11.00 6.09
N GLU A 136 10.68 -11.51 6.43
CA GLU A 136 11.60 -12.17 5.50
C GLU A 136 11.14 -13.59 5.13
#